data_AF-Q6J9L3-F1
#
_entry.id   AF-Q6J9L3-F1
#
_cell.length_a   1.000
_cell.length_b   1.000
_cell.length_c   1.000
_cell.angle_alpha   90.00
_cell.angle_beta   90.00
_cell.angle_gamma   90.00
#
_symmetry.space_group_name_H-M   'P 1'
#
loop_
_entity.id
_entity.type
_entity.pdbx_description
1 polymer ?
#
loop_
_entity_poly.entity_id
_entity_poly.type
_entity_poly.pdbx_seq_one_letter_code
_entity_poly.pdbx_strand_id
1 'polypeptide(L)'
;EVARRKAERIGETPELCALTGPFQRGEPASALCFESADYCILGLDLRQLQRVEEALGAAGLDAASPTLLLAEAVLTYLEPESAAALIAWAAQRFPNALFVVYEQMRPQDAFGQCMLQHFRQLNSPLHGLERFPDVEAQRRRFLQAGWTACGAVDMNEFYHCFLPAEERRRVENIEPFDEFEEWHLKCAHYFILAASRGDTLSHTLVFPSSEAFPR
;
A
#
# COMPACT_ATOMS: atom_id res chain seq x y z
N GLU A 1 13.59 -13.66 -1.52
CA GLU A 1 14.84 -13.15 -0.90
C GLU A 1 14.57 -12.12 0.19
N VAL A 2 13.89 -10.99 -0.11
CA VAL A 2 13.56 -9.92 0.87
C VAL A 2 12.96 -10.47 2.17
N ALA A 3 11.93 -11.32 2.08
CA ALA A 3 11.29 -11.97 3.22
C ALA A 3 12.25 -12.77 4.11
N ARG A 4 13.20 -13.52 3.50
CA ARG A 4 14.18 -14.32 4.24
C ARG A 4 15.18 -13.44 4.97
N ARG A 5 15.72 -12.43 4.29
CA ARG A 5 16.62 -11.45 4.94
C ARG A 5 15.93 -10.74 6.10
N LYS A 6 14.64 -10.38 5.97
CA LYS A 6 13.86 -9.81 7.07
C LYS A 6 13.72 -10.79 8.24
N ALA A 7 13.39 -12.05 7.98
CA ALA A 7 13.29 -13.11 8.99
C ALA A 7 14.63 -13.38 9.71
N GLU A 8 15.73 -13.36 8.97
CA GLU A 8 17.09 -13.47 9.51
C GLU A 8 17.37 -12.30 10.46
N ARG A 9 17.14 -11.07 10.01
CA ARG A 9 17.36 -9.87 10.83
C ARG A 9 16.51 -9.83 12.09
N ILE A 10 15.24 -10.25 12.03
CA ILE A 10 14.40 -10.37 13.23
C ILE A 10 15.04 -11.35 14.20
N GLY A 11 15.43 -12.54 13.75
CA GLY A 11 16.04 -13.56 14.61
C GLY A 11 17.42 -13.20 15.17
N GLU A 12 18.14 -12.28 14.52
CA GLU A 12 19.44 -11.78 14.97
C GLU A 12 19.35 -10.56 15.91
N THR A 13 18.17 -9.93 16.02
CA THR A 13 17.97 -8.69 16.78
C THR A 13 17.19 -8.99 18.08
N PRO A 14 17.84 -8.97 19.26
CA PRO A 14 17.22 -9.37 20.53
C PRO A 14 15.91 -8.65 20.85
N GLU A 15 15.83 -7.36 20.56
CA GLU A 15 14.66 -6.52 20.81
C GLU A 15 13.46 -6.96 19.96
N LEU A 16 13.69 -7.38 18.71
CA LEU A 16 12.65 -7.87 17.81
C LEU A 16 12.23 -9.31 18.17
N CYS A 17 13.18 -10.15 18.56
CA CYS A 17 12.89 -11.48 19.11
C CYS A 17 12.01 -11.38 20.36
N ALA A 18 12.29 -10.43 21.25
CA ALA A 18 11.51 -10.23 22.47
C ALA A 18 10.04 -9.86 22.18
N LEU A 19 9.77 -9.11 21.09
CA LEU A 19 8.42 -8.75 20.67
C LEU A 19 7.67 -9.90 20.00
N THR A 20 8.36 -10.74 19.23
CA THR A 20 7.75 -11.86 18.49
C THR A 20 7.57 -13.12 19.34
N GLY A 21 8.33 -13.24 20.43
CA GLY A 21 8.31 -14.44 21.27
C GLY A 21 8.94 -15.66 20.56
N PRO A 22 8.56 -16.89 20.96
CA PRO A 22 9.02 -18.10 20.29
C PRO A 22 8.59 -18.12 18.82
N PHE A 23 9.53 -18.34 17.93
CA PHE A 23 9.27 -18.39 16.49
C PHE A 23 9.85 -19.65 15.84
N GLN A 24 9.32 -19.96 14.66
CA GLN A 24 9.80 -21.03 13.78
C GLN A 24 10.21 -20.43 12.43
N ARG A 25 11.14 -21.10 11.75
CA ARG A 25 11.54 -20.76 10.38
C ARG A 25 11.10 -21.89 9.47
N GLY A 26 10.47 -21.54 8.36
CA GLY A 26 10.09 -22.53 7.36
C GLY A 26 11.31 -23.08 6.62
N GLU A 27 11.11 -24.22 5.94
CA GLU A 27 12.17 -24.85 5.15
C GLU A 27 12.64 -23.94 3.99
N PRO A 28 13.89 -24.07 3.52
CA PRO A 28 14.44 -23.23 2.46
C PRO A 28 13.64 -23.25 1.13
N ALA A 29 12.84 -24.27 0.87
CA ALA A 29 11.98 -24.36 -0.31
C ALA A 29 10.55 -23.85 -0.07
N SER A 30 10.16 -23.62 1.19
CA SER A 30 8.83 -23.14 1.56
C SER A 30 8.66 -21.64 1.30
N ALA A 31 7.40 -21.23 1.12
CA ALA A 31 7.02 -19.82 1.16
C ALA A 31 7.15 -19.25 2.58
N LEU A 32 6.96 -20.07 3.62
CA LEU A 32 7.08 -19.64 5.00
C LEU A 32 8.54 -19.31 5.34
N CYS A 33 8.81 -18.07 5.73
CA CYS A 33 10.15 -17.61 6.12
C CYS A 33 10.27 -17.46 7.63
N PHE A 34 9.17 -17.09 8.30
CA PHE A 34 9.12 -16.84 9.75
C PHE A 34 7.68 -17.00 10.23
N GLU A 35 7.50 -17.64 11.38
CA GLU A 35 6.21 -17.79 12.04
C GLU A 35 6.36 -17.61 13.54
N SER A 36 5.48 -16.80 14.13
CA SER A 36 5.30 -16.62 15.57
C SER A 36 3.80 -16.59 15.87
N ALA A 37 3.40 -16.35 17.12
CA ALA A 37 2.01 -16.49 17.55
C ALA A 37 1.01 -15.63 16.75
N ASP A 38 1.38 -14.40 16.40
CA ASP A 38 0.53 -13.40 15.75
C ASP A 38 1.18 -12.74 14.52
N TYR A 39 2.37 -13.21 14.12
CA TYR A 39 3.12 -12.65 13.00
C TYR A 39 3.78 -13.73 12.14
N CYS A 40 3.51 -13.65 10.83
CA CYS A 40 4.02 -14.56 9.81
C CYS A 40 4.65 -13.77 8.65
N ILE A 41 5.79 -14.26 8.14
CA ILE A 41 6.44 -13.74 6.94
C ILE A 41 6.41 -14.80 5.85
N LEU A 42 5.75 -14.48 4.74
CA LEU A 42 5.72 -15.30 3.53
C LEU A 42 6.56 -14.65 2.43
N GLY A 43 7.45 -15.43 1.82
CA GLY A 43 8.26 -15.05 0.68
C GLY A 43 7.61 -15.49 -0.63
N LEU A 44 6.84 -14.60 -1.24
CA LEU A 44 6.03 -14.89 -2.42
C LEU A 44 6.26 -13.88 -3.54
N ASP A 45 5.96 -14.31 -4.76
CA ASP A 45 5.81 -13.42 -5.91
C ASP A 45 4.33 -13.08 -6.06
N LEU A 46 3.97 -11.80 -5.89
CA LEU A 46 2.58 -11.34 -5.93
C LEU A 46 1.90 -11.54 -7.30
N ARG A 47 2.68 -11.82 -8.36
CA ARG A 47 2.16 -12.16 -9.68
C ARG A 47 1.63 -13.60 -9.75
N GLN A 48 2.03 -14.47 -8.80
CA GLN A 48 1.68 -15.89 -8.78
C GLN A 48 0.53 -16.13 -7.80
N LEU A 49 -0.66 -15.59 -8.13
CA LEU A 49 -1.81 -15.53 -7.23
C LEU A 49 -2.24 -16.89 -6.65
N GLN A 50 -2.12 -17.98 -7.43
CA GLN A 50 -2.41 -19.32 -6.92
C GLN A 50 -1.51 -19.69 -5.73
N ARG A 51 -0.21 -19.37 -5.82
CA ARG A 51 0.75 -19.64 -4.72
C ARG A 51 0.51 -18.71 -3.53
N VAL A 52 0.03 -17.49 -3.79
CA VAL A 52 -0.38 -16.56 -2.73
C VAL A 52 -1.56 -17.15 -1.95
N GLU A 53 -2.60 -17.63 -2.66
CA GLU A 53 -3.76 -18.30 -2.05
C GLU A 53 -3.35 -19.51 -1.21
N GLU A 54 -2.56 -20.42 -1.79
CA GLU A 54 -2.09 -21.64 -1.12
C GLU A 54 -1.27 -21.32 0.14
N ALA A 55 -0.34 -20.36 0.06
CA ALA A 55 0.52 -20.01 1.18
C ALA A 55 -0.22 -19.26 2.30
N LEU A 56 -1.16 -18.37 1.97
CA LEU A 56 -1.99 -17.71 2.98
C LEU A 56 -2.92 -18.71 3.68
N GLY A 57 -3.49 -19.66 2.93
CA GLY A 57 -4.30 -20.74 3.50
C GLY A 57 -3.46 -21.65 4.42
N ALA A 58 -2.25 -22.02 4.01
CA ALA A 58 -1.33 -22.81 4.84
C ALA A 58 -0.88 -22.07 6.11
N ALA A 59 -0.80 -20.74 6.06
CA ALA A 59 -0.51 -19.88 7.23
C ALA A 59 -1.75 -19.63 8.12
N GLY A 60 -2.90 -20.24 7.81
CA GLY A 60 -4.10 -20.15 8.64
C GLY A 60 -4.90 -18.86 8.47
N LEU A 61 -4.70 -18.08 7.39
CA LEU A 61 -5.46 -16.85 7.16
C LEU A 61 -6.94 -17.14 6.87
N ASP A 62 -7.79 -16.83 7.85
CA ASP A 62 -9.24 -16.90 7.71
C ASP A 62 -9.79 -15.77 6.83
N ALA A 63 -10.46 -16.15 5.74
CA ALA A 63 -11.13 -15.22 4.82
C ALA A 63 -12.26 -14.43 5.45
N ALA A 64 -12.99 -15.05 6.39
CA ALA A 64 -14.21 -14.47 6.94
C ALA A 64 -13.92 -13.31 7.90
N SER A 65 -12.70 -13.30 8.46
CA SER A 65 -12.23 -12.28 9.38
C SER A 65 -12.04 -10.91 8.68
N PRO A 66 -12.42 -9.79 9.32
CA PRO A 66 -12.15 -8.46 8.79
C PRO A 66 -10.66 -8.26 8.49
N THR A 67 -10.33 -7.97 7.23
CA THR A 67 -8.94 -7.97 6.75
C THR A 67 -8.51 -6.59 6.27
N LEU A 68 -7.36 -6.10 6.75
CA LEU A 68 -6.69 -4.91 6.22
C LEU A 68 -5.55 -5.36 5.30
N LEU A 69 -5.60 -4.95 4.04
CA LEU A 69 -4.53 -5.11 3.07
C LEU A 69 -3.80 -3.78 2.89
N LEU A 70 -2.46 -3.80 2.95
CA LEU A 70 -1.61 -2.64 2.77
C LEU A 70 -0.70 -2.84 1.56
N ALA A 71 -0.71 -1.89 0.63
CA ALA A 71 0.26 -1.80 -0.47
C ALA A 71 0.88 -0.40 -0.50
N GLU A 72 2.01 -0.26 0.18
CA GLU A 72 2.78 0.99 0.23
C GLU A 72 3.93 0.91 -0.78
N ALA A 73 3.80 1.62 -1.89
CA ALA A 73 4.72 1.56 -3.03
C ALA A 73 4.95 0.11 -3.51
N VAL A 74 3.89 -0.60 -3.91
CA VAL A 74 3.97 -2.03 -4.31
C VAL A 74 3.38 -2.27 -5.70
N LEU A 75 2.11 -1.95 -5.89
CA LEU A 75 1.34 -2.23 -7.11
C LEU A 75 1.90 -1.47 -8.31
N THR A 76 2.45 -0.27 -8.11
CA THR A 76 3.09 0.56 -9.14
C THR A 76 4.26 -0.15 -9.85
N TYR A 77 4.92 -1.09 -9.19
CA TYR A 77 6.04 -1.87 -9.75
C TYR A 77 5.61 -3.17 -10.44
N LEU A 78 4.33 -3.53 -10.36
CA LEU A 78 3.78 -4.65 -11.10
C LEU A 78 3.25 -4.16 -12.45
N GLU A 79 3.34 -5.02 -13.46
CA GLU A 79 2.66 -4.74 -14.72
C GLU A 79 1.16 -4.50 -14.47
N PRO A 80 0.52 -3.56 -15.21
CA PRO A 80 -0.85 -3.12 -14.92
C PRO A 80 -1.84 -4.27 -14.76
N GLU A 81 -1.71 -5.32 -15.59
CA GLU A 81 -2.54 -6.52 -15.60
C GLU A 81 -2.32 -7.38 -14.34
N SER A 82 -1.07 -7.51 -13.89
CA SER A 82 -0.73 -8.29 -12.68
C SER A 82 -1.29 -7.62 -11.43
N ALA A 83 -1.11 -6.30 -11.29
CA ALA A 83 -1.69 -5.58 -10.17
C ALA A 83 -3.23 -5.53 -10.25
N ALA A 84 -3.83 -5.42 -11.45
CA ALA A 84 -5.29 -5.51 -11.60
C ALA A 84 -5.82 -6.90 -11.16
N ALA A 85 -5.13 -7.97 -11.53
CA ALA A 85 -5.48 -9.33 -11.10
C ALA A 85 -5.38 -9.49 -9.57
N LEU A 86 -4.34 -8.94 -8.94
CA LEU A 86 -4.18 -8.96 -7.48
C LEU A 86 -5.30 -8.20 -6.77
N ILE A 87 -5.66 -7.00 -7.23
CA ILE A 87 -6.76 -6.20 -6.66
C ILE A 87 -8.10 -6.96 -6.77
N ALA A 88 -8.37 -7.57 -7.92
CA ALA A 88 -9.60 -8.34 -8.13
C ALA A 88 -9.64 -9.64 -7.30
N TRP A 89 -8.51 -10.35 -7.21
CA TRP A 89 -8.37 -11.52 -6.34
C TRP A 89 -8.61 -11.16 -4.89
N ALA A 90 -8.01 -10.06 -4.39
CA ALA A 90 -8.19 -9.62 -3.02
C ALA A 90 -9.65 -9.29 -2.72
N ALA A 91 -10.35 -8.62 -3.64
CA ALA A 91 -11.78 -8.41 -3.52
C ALA A 91 -12.48 -9.77 -3.38
N GLN A 92 -12.32 -10.68 -4.34
CA GLN A 92 -13.00 -11.99 -4.34
C GLN A 92 -12.74 -12.80 -3.07
N ARG A 93 -11.50 -12.80 -2.57
CA ARG A 93 -11.07 -13.61 -1.43
C ARG A 93 -11.58 -13.09 -0.08
N PHE A 94 -11.70 -11.77 0.10
CA PHE A 94 -12.05 -11.19 1.39
C PHE A 94 -13.43 -10.51 1.34
N PRO A 95 -14.49 -11.13 1.90
CA PRO A 95 -15.83 -10.56 1.93
C PRO A 95 -15.93 -9.27 2.77
N ASN A 96 -15.08 -9.11 3.79
CA ASN A 96 -15.01 -7.93 4.65
C ASN A 96 -13.56 -7.42 4.70
N ALA A 97 -13.24 -6.41 3.90
CA ALA A 97 -11.87 -5.93 3.82
C ALA A 97 -11.74 -4.43 3.57
N LEU A 98 -10.58 -3.90 3.98
CA LEU A 98 -10.07 -2.60 3.56
C LEU A 98 -8.75 -2.79 2.83
N PHE A 99 -8.58 -2.19 1.65
CA PHE A 99 -7.32 -2.15 0.93
C PHE A 99 -6.83 -0.71 0.88
N VAL A 100 -5.71 -0.44 1.56
CA VAL A 100 -5.03 0.86 1.56
C VAL A 100 -3.81 0.82 0.66
N VAL A 101 -3.70 1.82 -0.20
CA VAL A 101 -2.60 1.98 -1.16
C VAL A 101 -1.98 3.35 -1.00
N TYR A 102 -0.65 3.43 -1.00
CA TYR A 102 0.10 4.68 -1.06
C TYR A 102 1.13 4.61 -2.18
N GLU A 103 0.95 5.37 -3.25
CA GLU A 103 1.76 5.27 -4.48
C GLU A 103 1.84 6.60 -5.24
N GLN A 104 2.68 6.62 -6.28
CA GLN A 104 2.87 7.76 -7.18
C GLN A 104 1.67 7.97 -8.11
N MET A 105 1.52 9.17 -8.65
CA MET A 105 0.58 9.54 -9.70
C MET A 105 1.09 10.74 -10.53
N ARG A 106 0.26 11.20 -11.48
CA ARG A 106 0.45 12.36 -12.35
C ARG A 106 1.77 12.31 -13.16
N PRO A 107 1.94 11.31 -14.06
CA PRO A 107 3.18 11.13 -14.81
C PRO A 107 3.46 12.20 -15.88
N GLN A 108 2.48 13.06 -16.19
CA GLN A 108 2.48 13.85 -17.43
C GLN A 108 3.14 15.21 -17.30
N ASP A 109 3.11 15.82 -16.11
CA ASP A 109 3.72 17.14 -15.90
C ASP A 109 5.25 17.06 -15.73
N ALA A 110 5.91 18.21 -15.62
CA ALA A 110 7.37 18.27 -15.54
C ALA A 110 7.94 17.49 -14.33
N PHE A 111 7.28 17.56 -13.17
CA PHE A 111 7.72 16.81 -12.00
C PHE A 111 7.48 15.31 -12.20
N GLY A 112 6.31 14.94 -12.73
CA GLY A 112 5.98 13.56 -13.09
C GLY A 112 7.00 12.93 -14.05
N GLN A 113 7.43 13.66 -15.09
CA GLN A 113 8.44 13.18 -16.03
C GLN A 113 9.82 13.01 -15.36
N CYS A 114 10.23 13.95 -14.52
CA CYS A 114 11.45 13.83 -13.72
C CYS A 114 11.39 12.61 -12.79
N MET A 115 10.25 12.39 -12.13
CA MET A 115 10.01 11.23 -11.27
C MET A 115 10.11 9.91 -12.04
N LEU A 116 9.47 9.81 -13.21
CA LEU A 116 9.57 8.62 -14.07
C LEU A 116 11.00 8.34 -14.51
N GLN A 117 11.74 9.38 -14.91
CA GLN A 117 13.15 9.24 -15.29
C GLN A 117 14.00 8.74 -14.12
N HIS A 118 13.79 9.28 -12.91
CA HIS A 118 14.48 8.86 -11.70
C HIS A 118 14.30 7.36 -11.42
N PHE A 119 13.06 6.87 -11.43
CA PHE A 119 12.78 5.45 -11.18
C PHE A 119 13.32 4.52 -12.27
N ARG A 120 13.34 4.96 -13.54
CA ARG A 120 14.00 4.21 -14.63
C ARG A 120 15.51 4.09 -14.41
N GLN A 121 16.17 5.16 -13.97
CA GLN A 121 17.61 5.14 -13.68
C GLN A 121 17.96 4.21 -12.51
N LEU A 122 17.04 4.04 -11.56
CA LEU A 122 17.16 3.09 -10.45
C LEU A 122 16.77 1.64 -10.82
N ASN A 123 16.52 1.34 -12.10
CA ASN A 123 16.02 0.04 -12.57
C ASN A 123 14.74 -0.44 -11.85
N SER A 124 13.88 0.50 -11.48
CA SER A 124 12.63 0.26 -10.76
C SER A 124 11.49 1.07 -11.41
N PRO A 125 11.20 0.86 -12.70
CA PRO A 125 10.21 1.63 -13.43
C PRO A 125 8.80 1.50 -12.83
N LEU A 126 8.02 2.59 -12.93
CA LEU A 126 6.63 2.64 -12.50
C LEU A 126 5.73 2.25 -13.68
N HIS A 127 5.15 1.05 -13.63
CA HIS A 127 4.44 0.43 -14.76
C HIS A 127 2.98 0.87 -14.88
N GLY A 128 2.32 1.20 -13.76
CA GLY A 128 0.88 1.46 -13.72
C GLY A 128 0.44 2.85 -14.18
N LEU A 129 1.37 3.81 -14.25
CA LEU A 129 1.03 5.24 -14.32
C LEU A 129 0.46 5.69 -15.67
N GLU A 130 0.79 5.01 -16.78
CA GLU A 130 0.22 5.35 -18.08
C GLU A 130 -1.29 5.05 -18.15
N ARG A 131 -1.73 3.97 -17.49
CA ARG A 131 -3.13 3.52 -17.49
C ARG A 131 -3.94 4.08 -16.32
N PHE A 132 -3.30 4.30 -15.19
CA PHE A 132 -3.93 4.79 -13.95
C PHE A 132 -3.20 6.04 -13.43
N PRO A 133 -3.29 7.17 -14.16
CA PRO A 133 -2.43 8.33 -13.93
C PRO A 133 -2.83 9.17 -12.73
N ASP A 134 -4.02 9.03 -12.16
CA ASP A 134 -4.54 9.90 -11.10
C ASP A 134 -5.46 9.14 -10.11
N VAL A 135 -5.83 9.83 -9.03
CA VAL A 135 -6.73 9.29 -7.99
C VAL A 135 -8.08 8.81 -8.54
N GLU A 136 -8.61 9.46 -9.58
CA GLU A 136 -9.88 9.10 -10.20
C GLU A 136 -9.77 7.79 -10.99
N ALA A 137 -8.68 7.61 -11.73
CA ALA A 137 -8.38 6.38 -12.44
C ALA A 137 -8.13 5.22 -11.48
N GLN A 138 -7.40 5.46 -10.38
CA GLN A 138 -7.19 4.46 -9.32
C GLN A 138 -8.50 4.11 -8.62
N ARG A 139 -9.36 5.08 -8.29
CA ARG A 139 -10.70 4.82 -7.71
C ARG A 139 -11.53 3.93 -8.64
N ARG A 140 -11.60 4.27 -9.94
CA ARG A 140 -12.31 3.45 -10.95
C ARG A 140 -11.74 2.04 -11.03
N ARG A 141 -10.41 1.89 -10.99
CA ARG A 141 -9.73 0.60 -11.03
C ARG A 141 -10.18 -0.33 -9.89
N PHE A 142 -10.26 0.19 -8.66
CA PHE A 142 -10.72 -0.60 -7.50
C PHE A 142 -12.20 -0.95 -7.59
N LEU A 143 -13.06 0.01 -7.93
CA LEU A 143 -14.51 -0.24 -8.06
C LEU A 143 -14.82 -1.28 -9.14
N GLN A 144 -14.14 -1.19 -10.30
CA GLN A 144 -14.29 -2.17 -11.38
C GLN A 144 -13.78 -3.58 -11.01
N ALA A 145 -12.84 -3.67 -10.08
CA ALA A 145 -12.31 -4.94 -9.58
C ALA A 145 -13.20 -5.62 -8.52
N GLY A 146 -14.35 -5.03 -8.19
CA GLY A 146 -15.33 -5.61 -7.26
C GLY A 146 -15.21 -5.13 -5.80
N TRP A 147 -14.59 -3.97 -5.59
CA TRP A 147 -14.64 -3.24 -4.32
C TRP A 147 -15.91 -2.37 -4.26
N THR A 148 -16.56 -2.29 -3.09
CA THR A 148 -17.87 -1.67 -2.93
C THR A 148 -17.79 -0.14 -2.88
N ALA A 149 -16.81 0.39 -2.17
CA ALA A 149 -16.55 1.82 -2.08
C ALA A 149 -15.04 2.07 -2.12
N CYS A 150 -14.66 3.27 -2.57
CA CYS A 150 -13.25 3.65 -2.66
C CYS A 150 -13.12 5.17 -2.57
N GLY A 151 -12.26 5.63 -1.68
CA GLY A 151 -11.84 7.03 -1.57
C GLY A 151 -10.34 7.14 -1.86
N ALA A 152 -9.91 8.25 -2.44
CA ALA A 152 -8.51 8.53 -2.69
C ALA A 152 -8.27 10.04 -2.70
N VAL A 153 -7.16 10.47 -2.11
CA VAL A 153 -6.74 11.87 -2.02
C VAL A 153 -5.25 11.97 -2.30
N ASP A 154 -4.80 13.12 -2.78
CA ASP A 154 -3.36 13.40 -2.87
C ASP A 154 -2.76 13.75 -1.51
N MET A 155 -1.44 13.77 -1.40
CA MET A 155 -0.81 14.00 -0.10
C MET A 155 -0.89 15.46 0.36
N ASN A 156 -1.17 16.42 -0.53
CA ASN A 156 -1.46 17.80 -0.09
C ASN A 156 -2.80 17.83 0.62
N GLU A 157 -3.84 17.26 0.00
CA GLU A 157 -5.16 17.15 0.61
C GLU A 157 -5.11 16.34 1.91
N PHE A 158 -4.37 15.21 1.93
CA PHE A 158 -4.16 14.43 3.14
C PHE A 158 -3.54 15.27 4.27
N TYR A 159 -2.46 15.98 3.97
CA TYR A 159 -1.75 16.80 4.93
C TYR A 159 -2.62 17.93 5.50
N HIS A 160 -3.37 18.64 4.66
CA HIS A 160 -4.17 19.78 5.09
C HIS A 160 -5.49 19.41 5.73
N CYS A 161 -6.16 18.35 5.25
CA CYS A 161 -7.52 18.02 5.67
C CYS A 161 -7.60 16.92 6.72
N PHE A 162 -6.62 16.02 6.78
CA PHE A 162 -6.69 14.81 7.62
C PHE A 162 -5.69 14.80 8.78
N LEU A 163 -4.61 15.59 8.70
CA LEU A 163 -3.72 15.77 9.86
C LEU A 163 -4.25 16.86 10.80
N PRO A 164 -4.26 16.62 12.12
CA PRO A 164 -4.52 17.66 13.10
C PRO A 164 -3.51 18.82 12.97
N ALA A 165 -3.97 20.05 13.21
CA ALA A 165 -3.11 21.23 13.15
C ALA A 165 -1.95 21.17 14.16
N GLU A 166 -2.14 20.51 15.30
CA GLU A 166 -1.09 20.27 16.28
C GLU A 166 0.02 19.35 15.73
N GLU A 167 -0.33 18.29 15.00
CA GLU A 167 0.65 17.38 14.41
C GLU A 167 1.43 18.04 13.28
N ARG A 168 0.76 18.84 12.44
CA ARG A 168 1.45 19.66 11.43
C ARG A 168 2.48 20.59 12.06
N ARG A 169 2.06 21.38 13.06
CA ARG A 169 2.97 22.28 13.79
C ARG A 169 4.10 21.51 14.47
N ARG A 170 3.82 20.35 15.06
CA ARG A 170 4.85 19.53 15.71
C ARG A 170 5.92 19.11 14.71
N VAL A 171 5.53 18.67 13.50
CA VAL A 171 6.45 18.24 12.45
C VAL A 171 7.21 19.42 11.82
N GLU A 172 6.51 20.52 11.51
CA GLU A 172 7.10 21.75 10.94
C GLU A 172 8.15 22.40 11.86
N ASN A 173 8.13 22.10 13.17
CA ASN A 173 9.09 22.62 14.15
C ASN A 173 10.26 21.67 14.44
N ILE A 174 10.36 20.51 13.78
CA ILE A 174 11.49 19.57 14.00
C ILE A 174 12.79 20.17 13.48
N GLU A 175 12.76 20.75 12.29
CA GLU A 175 13.89 21.40 11.65
C GLU A 175 13.41 22.57 10.78
N PRO A 176 14.23 23.62 10.57
CA PRO A 176 13.92 24.66 9.61
C PRO A 176 13.76 24.09 8.20
N PHE A 177 12.69 24.47 7.51
CA PHE A 177 12.37 24.01 6.16
C PHE A 177 11.91 25.21 5.31
N ASP A 178 12.49 25.37 4.12
CA ASP A 178 12.19 26.48 3.20
C ASP A 178 11.78 26.04 1.78
N GLU A 179 11.91 24.76 1.43
CA GLU A 179 11.59 24.16 0.12
C GLU A 179 10.10 23.75 0.00
N PHE A 180 9.18 24.67 0.33
CA PHE A 180 7.74 24.38 0.39
C PHE A 180 7.14 24.08 -0.99
N GLU A 181 7.63 24.73 -2.04
CA GLU A 181 7.19 24.54 -3.42
C GLU A 181 7.51 23.12 -3.91
N GLU A 182 8.75 22.65 -3.71
CA GLU A 182 9.20 21.30 -4.02
C GLU A 182 8.42 20.25 -3.23
N TRP A 183 8.14 20.54 -1.96
CA TRP A 183 7.36 19.65 -1.10
C TRP A 183 5.90 19.54 -1.57
N HIS A 184 5.25 20.64 -1.93
CA HIS A 184 3.90 20.62 -2.50
C HIS A 184 3.86 19.85 -3.82
N LEU A 185 4.87 20.03 -4.69
CA LEU A 185 4.99 19.24 -5.92
C LEU A 185 5.12 17.75 -5.59
N LYS A 186 5.99 17.37 -4.65
CA LYS A 186 6.11 15.97 -4.22
C LYS A 186 4.78 15.42 -3.69
N CYS A 187 4.10 16.15 -2.82
CA CYS A 187 2.81 15.74 -2.27
C CYS A 187 1.71 15.62 -3.33
N ALA A 188 1.72 16.46 -4.37
CA ALA A 188 0.78 16.40 -5.48
C ALA A 188 0.98 15.17 -6.39
N HIS A 189 2.12 14.48 -6.26
CA HIS A 189 2.50 13.33 -7.09
C HIS A 189 2.43 12.00 -6.35
N TYR A 190 1.95 12.01 -5.11
CA TYR A 190 1.66 10.81 -4.34
C TYR A 190 0.20 10.87 -3.88
N PHE A 191 -0.42 9.71 -3.75
CA PHE A 191 -1.78 9.59 -3.26
C PHE A 191 -1.88 8.51 -2.20
N ILE A 192 -2.90 8.64 -1.36
CA ILE A 192 -3.39 7.56 -0.52
C ILE A 192 -4.81 7.19 -0.96
N LEU A 193 -5.07 5.89 -1.10
CA LEU A 193 -6.35 5.33 -1.49
C LEU A 193 -6.77 4.30 -0.46
N ALA A 194 -8.07 4.25 -0.18
CA ALA A 194 -8.69 3.25 0.67
C ALA A 194 -9.96 2.73 -0.02
N ALA A 195 -9.96 1.44 -0.33
CA ALA A 195 -11.10 0.74 -0.90
C ALA A 195 -11.69 -0.23 0.13
N SER A 196 -13.00 -0.22 0.30
CA SER A 196 -13.71 -1.09 1.25
C SER A 196 -14.61 -2.08 0.52
N ARG A 197 -14.68 -3.29 1.06
CA ARG A 197 -15.60 -4.35 0.64
C ARG A 197 -16.35 -4.90 1.85
N GLY A 198 -17.63 -5.20 1.67
CA GLY A 198 -18.54 -5.68 2.72
C GLY A 198 -19.25 -4.55 3.46
N ASP A 199 -20.43 -4.86 4.00
CA ASP A 199 -21.36 -3.86 4.56
C ASP A 199 -20.75 -3.14 5.78
N THR A 200 -20.08 -3.88 6.66
CA THR A 200 -19.50 -3.36 7.92
C THR A 200 -18.49 -2.23 7.71
N LEU A 201 -17.73 -2.28 6.61
CA LEU A 201 -16.68 -1.31 6.30
C LEU A 201 -17.10 -0.27 5.25
N SER A 202 -18.15 -0.55 4.48
CA SER A 202 -18.67 0.38 3.46
C SER A 202 -19.25 1.68 4.05
N HIS A 203 -19.70 1.64 5.32
CA HIS A 203 -20.18 2.81 6.04
C HIS A 203 -19.06 3.69 6.60
N THR A 204 -17.82 3.20 6.62
CA THR A 204 -16.66 3.98 7.06
C THR A 204 -16.11 4.74 5.86
N LEU A 205 -16.51 6.00 5.71
CA LEU A 205 -15.83 6.92 4.79
C LEU A 205 -14.40 7.09 5.30
N VAL A 206 -13.44 6.36 4.72
CA VAL A 206 -12.02 6.48 5.11
C VAL A 206 -11.49 7.88 4.78
N PHE A 207 -12.00 8.49 3.71
CA PHE A 207 -11.77 9.88 3.36
C PHE A 207 -13.13 10.57 3.12
N PRO A 208 -13.77 11.14 4.16
CA PRO A 208 -14.94 11.99 3.97
C PRO A 208 -14.64 13.13 2.98
N SER A 209 -15.67 13.58 2.26
CA SER A 209 -15.57 14.71 1.34
C SER A 209 -15.06 15.94 2.08
N SER A 210 -13.88 16.44 1.69
CA SER A 210 -13.37 17.71 2.19
C SER A 210 -14.01 18.87 1.41
N GLU A 211 -14.67 19.79 2.10
CA GLU A 211 -15.04 21.10 1.55
C GLU A 211 -13.85 22.06 1.61
N ALA A 212 -12.73 21.74 0.94
CA ALA A 212 -11.66 22.73 0.76
C ALA A 212 -10.65 22.28 -0.29
N PHE A 213 -10.75 22.88 -1.48
CA PHE A 213 -9.68 23.49 -2.30
C PHE A 213 -10.27 23.61 -3.72
N PRO A 214 -10.61 24.83 -4.20
CA PRO A 214 -10.85 24.99 -5.63
C PRO A 214 -9.56 24.59 -6.35
N ARG A 215 -9.69 23.59 -7.23
CA ARG A 215 -8.62 23.20 -8.17
C ARG A 215 -8.23 24.35 -9.08
#